data_AF-A0A925CME7-F1
#
_entry.id   AF-A0A925CME7-F1
#
_cell.length_a   1.000
_cell.length_b   1.000
_cell.length_c   1.000
_cell.angle_alpha   90.00
_cell.angle_beta   90.00
_cell.angle_gamma   90.00
#
_symmetry.space_group_name_H-M   'P 1'
#
loop_
_entity.id
_entity.type
_entity.pdbx_description
1 polymer ?
#
loop_
_entity_poly.entity_id
_entity_poly.type
_entity_poly.pdbx_seq_one_letter_code
_entity_poly.pdbx_strand_id
1 'polypeptide(L)'
;MTKAVMPPKQTRRVFTAEFKQEAVRRMAERRAQGVSLQQIRRELDVSADMLRSSSHQLKPGDAVPLSDVFPGQGRLPSDQEELRRLQRENHRLQQENSSL
;
A
#
# COMPACT_ATOMS: atom_id res chain seq x y z
N MET A 1 -20.36 37.44 -8.49
CA MET A 1 -20.06 35.99 -8.58
C MET A 1 -18.89 35.69 -7.67
N THR A 2 -19.11 35.01 -6.54
CA THR A 2 -18.06 34.69 -5.56
C THR A 2 -17.19 33.54 -6.06
N LYS A 3 -15.89 33.78 -6.20
CA LYS A 3 -14.89 32.76 -6.57
C LYS A 3 -14.70 31.82 -5.36
N ALA A 4 -15.02 30.54 -5.52
CA ALA A 4 -14.75 29.53 -4.50
C ALA A 4 -13.22 29.41 -4.33
N VAL A 5 -12.73 29.66 -3.11
CA VAL A 5 -11.33 29.38 -2.74
C VAL A 5 -11.22 27.86 -2.58
N MET A 6 -10.50 27.20 -3.48
CA MET A 6 -10.15 25.78 -3.31
C MET A 6 -9.29 25.63 -2.05
N PRO A 7 -9.59 24.66 -1.17
CA PRO A 7 -8.73 24.40 -0.02
C PRO A 7 -7.34 23.96 -0.49
N PRO A 8 -6.26 24.30 0.25
CA PRO A 8 -4.90 23.93 -0.11
C PRO A 8 -4.75 22.41 -0.21
N LYS A 9 -4.00 21.95 -1.21
CA LYS A 9 -3.71 20.52 -1.45
C LYS A 9 -2.97 19.96 -0.23
N GLN A 10 -3.65 19.11 0.54
CA GLN A 10 -3.09 18.50 1.74
C GLN A 10 -1.84 17.69 1.37
N THR A 11 -0.70 18.03 1.97
CA THR A 11 0.56 17.28 1.79
C THR A 11 0.37 15.86 2.29
N ARG A 12 0.68 14.86 1.45
CA ARG A 12 0.56 13.45 1.81
C ARG A 12 1.53 13.12 2.94
N ARG A 13 0.99 12.68 4.09
CA ARG A 13 1.79 12.16 5.19
C ARG A 13 2.51 10.89 4.77
N VAL A 14 3.76 10.75 5.21
CA VAL A 14 4.57 9.56 5.01
C VAL A 14 4.63 8.80 6.33
N PHE A 15 4.31 7.52 6.28
CA PHE A 15 4.33 6.64 7.43
C PHE A 15 5.27 5.47 7.16
N THR A 16 5.97 5.02 8.20
CA THR A 16 6.80 3.82 8.15
C THR A 16 5.92 2.57 8.01
N ALA A 17 6.52 1.43 7.63
CA ALA A 17 5.79 0.18 7.46
C ALA A 17 5.26 -0.33 8.80
N GLU A 18 6.05 -0.19 9.87
CA GLU A 18 5.68 -0.59 11.23
C GLU A 18 4.48 0.20 11.74
N PHE A 19 4.47 1.52 11.50
CA PHE A 19 3.32 2.35 11.85
C PHE A 19 2.05 1.88 11.14
N LYS A 20 2.14 1.55 9.85
CA LYS A 20 0.97 1.10 9.08
C LYS A 20 0.49 -0.28 9.54
N GLN A 21 1.40 -1.19 9.88
CA GLN A 21 1.06 -2.49 10.47
C GLN A 21 0.31 -2.31 11.79
N GLU A 22 0.85 -1.48 12.69
CA GLU A 22 0.23 -1.17 13.97
C GLU A 22 -1.13 -0.49 13.77
N ALA A 23 -1.29 0.36 12.76
CA ALA A 23 -2.57 0.96 12.41
C ALA A 23 -3.61 -0.08 11.99
N VAL A 24 -3.20 -1.11 11.23
CA VAL A 24 -4.08 -2.24 10.85
C VAL A 24 -4.48 -3.07 12.07
N ARG A 25 -3.53 -3.35 12.98
CA ARG A 25 -3.80 -4.04 14.25
C ARG A 25 -4.82 -3.27 15.09
N ARG A 26 -4.58 -1.98 15.34
CA ARG A 26 -5.50 -1.10 16.09
C ARG A 26 -6.86 -0.99 15.43
N MET A 27 -6.92 -1.00 14.10
CA MET A 27 -8.18 -1.02 13.37
C MET A 27 -8.99 -2.29 13.67
N ALA A 28 -8.34 -3.47 13.72
CA ALA A 28 -9.01 -4.71 14.07
C ALA A 28 -9.54 -4.70 15.53
N GLU A 29 -8.71 -4.26 16.48
CA GLU A 29 -9.08 -4.15 17.90
C GLU A 29 -10.28 -3.20 18.10
N ARG A 30 -10.22 -2.00 17.50
CA ARG A 30 -11.31 -1.00 17.56
C ARG A 30 -12.59 -1.49 16.89
N ARG A 31 -12.47 -2.22 15.77
CA ARG A 31 -13.65 -2.81 15.09
C ARG A 31 -14.32 -3.88 15.94
N ALA A 32 -13.56 -4.69 16.67
CA ALA A 32 -14.11 -5.65 17.62
C ALA A 32 -14.92 -4.97 18.74
N GLN A 33 -14.57 -3.72 19.09
CA GLN A 33 -15.30 -2.87 20.02
C GLN A 33 -16.50 -2.14 19.38
N GLY A 34 -16.81 -2.39 18.10
CA GLY A 34 -17.93 -1.76 17.39
C GLY A 34 -17.64 -0.36 16.84
N VAL A 35 -16.39 0.11 16.88
CA VAL A 35 -16.03 1.43 16.35
C VAL A 35 -16.07 1.42 14.82
N SER A 36 -16.70 2.44 14.22
CA SER A 36 -16.80 2.56 12.77
C SER A 36 -15.45 2.82 12.10
N LEU A 37 -15.26 2.34 10.88
CA LEU A 37 -14.02 2.59 10.11
C LEU A 37 -13.78 4.09 9.89
N GLN A 38 -14.84 4.90 9.75
CA GLN A 38 -14.71 6.34 9.58
C GLN A 38 -14.16 7.03 10.82
N GLN A 39 -14.56 6.59 12.00
CA GLN A 39 -14.03 7.09 13.26
C GLN A 39 -12.55 6.71 13.41
N ILE A 40 -12.23 5.41 13.23
CA ILE A 40 -10.86 4.89 13.30
C ILE A 40 -9.93 5.66 12.36
N ARG A 41 -10.39 5.92 11.13
CA ARG A 41 -9.64 6.69 10.13
C ARG A 41 -9.24 8.08 10.63
N ARG A 42 -10.18 8.79 11.28
CA ARG A 42 -9.96 10.14 11.80
C ARG A 42 -9.02 10.13 13.01
N GLU A 43 -9.14 9.14 13.87
CA GLU A 43 -8.31 9.02 15.08
C GLU A 43 -6.87 8.62 14.77
N LEU A 44 -6.68 7.71 13.81
CA LEU A 44 -5.37 7.24 13.38
C LEU A 44 -4.72 8.15 12.32
N ASP A 45 -5.49 9.07 11.74
CA ASP A 45 -5.10 9.93 10.62
C ASP A 45 -4.43 9.18 9.45
N VAL A 46 -5.03 8.06 9.07
CA VAL A 46 -4.61 7.21 7.94
C VAL A 46 -5.75 7.07 6.94
N SER A 47 -5.50 6.62 5.71
CA SER A 47 -6.58 6.41 4.74
C SER A 47 -7.32 5.08 4.98
N ALA A 48 -8.64 5.06 4.73
CA ALA A 48 -9.45 3.84 4.84
C ALA A 48 -9.02 2.78 3.83
N ASP A 49 -8.63 3.20 2.62
CA ASP A 49 -8.22 2.29 1.55
C ASP A 49 -6.91 1.57 1.89
N MET A 50 -5.96 2.27 2.51
CA MET A 50 -4.72 1.66 3.02
C MET A 50 -5.04 0.62 4.10
N LEU A 51 -5.86 0.97 5.08
CA LEU A 51 -6.26 0.04 6.15
C LEU A 51 -6.95 -1.22 5.60
N ARG A 52 -7.86 -1.07 4.63
CA ARG A 52 -8.57 -2.19 4.01
C ARG A 52 -7.61 -3.09 3.21
N SER A 53 -6.86 -2.50 2.28
CA SER A 53 -5.95 -3.23 1.41
C SER A 53 -4.91 -4.02 2.22
N SER A 54 -4.27 -3.36 3.18
CA SER A 54 -3.24 -4.00 4.00
C SER A 54 -3.80 -5.02 5.00
N SER A 55 -5.03 -4.82 5.50
CA SER A 55 -5.68 -5.86 6.33
C SER A 55 -5.96 -7.16 5.59
N HIS A 56 -6.19 -7.09 4.27
CA HIS A 56 -6.37 -8.28 3.44
C HIS A 56 -5.05 -9.00 3.14
N GLN A 57 -3.93 -8.28 3.16
CA GLN A 57 -2.58 -8.82 2.88
C GLN A 57 -1.90 -9.35 4.16
N LEU A 58 -2.21 -8.81 5.33
CA LEU A 58 -1.65 -9.22 6.63
C LEU A 58 -2.46 -10.35 7.30
N LYS A 59 -3.09 -11.24 6.53
CA LYS A 59 -3.93 -12.29 7.12
C LYS A 59 -3.08 -13.25 7.98
N PRO A 60 -3.61 -13.72 9.11
CA PRO A 60 -2.90 -14.65 9.97
C PRO A 60 -2.62 -15.96 9.20
N GLY A 61 -1.34 -16.33 9.12
CA GLY A 61 -0.86 -17.49 8.36
C GLY A 61 -0.03 -17.12 7.12
N ASP A 62 -0.18 -15.91 6.60
CA ASP A 62 0.60 -15.44 5.47
C ASP A 62 1.93 -14.83 5.97
N ALA A 63 3.05 -15.45 5.62
CA ALA A 63 4.40 -14.97 5.95
C ALA A 63 4.88 -13.89 4.96
N VAL A 64 4.06 -12.87 4.73
CA VAL A 64 4.37 -11.79 3.78
C VAL A 64 5.22 -10.72 4.46
N PRO A 65 6.40 -10.37 3.91
CA PRO A 65 7.23 -9.28 4.42
C PRO A 65 6.48 -7.94 4.46
N LEU A 66 6.76 -7.11 5.48
CA LEU A 66 6.20 -5.75 5.54
C LEU A 66 6.60 -4.88 4.36
N SER A 67 7.76 -5.16 3.74
CA SER A 67 8.19 -4.50 2.50
C SER A 67 7.28 -4.82 1.32
N ASP A 68 6.63 -5.98 1.29
CA ASP A 68 5.71 -6.35 0.20
C ASP A 68 4.30 -5.82 0.46
N VAL A 69 3.89 -5.76 1.73
CA VAL A 69 2.61 -5.17 2.13
C VAL A 69 2.65 -3.64 2.03
N PHE A 70 3.78 -3.04 2.38
CA PHE A 70 4.00 -1.59 2.41
C PHE A 70 5.27 -1.19 1.65
N PRO A 71 5.33 -1.36 0.32
CA PRO A 71 6.54 -1.14 -0.46
C PRO A 71 7.06 0.31 -0.43
N GLY A 72 6.26 1.26 0.06
CA GLY A 72 6.61 2.68 0.10
C GLY A 72 6.15 3.39 -1.18
N GLN A 73 6.62 4.62 -1.40
CA GLN A 73 6.20 5.39 -2.57
C GLN A 73 6.99 4.94 -3.81
N GLY A 74 6.29 4.38 -4.80
CA GLY A 74 6.84 4.07 -6.12
C GLY A 74 7.62 2.75 -6.21
N ARG A 75 7.68 1.96 -5.15
CA ARG A 75 8.23 0.59 -5.17
C ARG A 75 7.12 -0.42 -5.38
N LEU A 76 7.48 -1.53 -6.00
CA LEU A 76 6.59 -2.67 -6.19
C LEU A 76 6.90 -3.72 -5.12
N PRO A 77 5.95 -4.62 -4.82
CA PRO A 77 6.27 -5.85 -4.09
C PRO A 77 7.37 -6.63 -4.80
N SER A 78 8.19 -7.37 -4.05
CA SER A 78 9.36 -8.09 -4.58
C SER A 78 9.00 -8.98 -5.79
N ASP A 79 7.91 -9.73 -5.72
CA ASP A 79 7.46 -10.59 -6.83
C ASP A 79 7.20 -9.80 -8.13
N GLN A 80 6.69 -8.58 -8.02
CA GLN A 80 6.44 -7.73 -9.17
C GLN A 80 7.73 -7.12 -9.73
N GLU A 81 8.72 -6.83 -8.88
CA GLU A 81 10.06 -6.42 -9.31
C GLU A 81 10.75 -7.53 -10.10
N GLU A 82 10.66 -8.77 -9.61
CA GLU A 82 11.18 -9.96 -10.28
C GLU A 82 10.49 -10.20 -11.62
N LEU A 83 9.16 -10.17 -11.67
CA LEU A 83 8.41 -10.29 -12.92
C LEU A 83 8.85 -9.26 -13.97
N ARG A 84 9.04 -7.99 -13.57
CA ARG A 84 9.55 -6.95 -14.49
C ARG A 84 10.98 -7.19 -14.93
N ARG A 85 11.85 -7.73 -14.07
CA ARG A 85 13.21 -8.13 -14.45
C ARG A 85 13.16 -9.25 -15.48
N LEU A 86 12.38 -10.29 -15.23
CA LEU A 86 12.22 -11.45 -16.12
C LEU A 86 11.63 -11.05 -17.47
N GLN A 87 10.62 -10.17 -17.49
CA GLN A 87 10.04 -9.66 -18.75
C GLN A 87 11.07 -8.91 -19.61
N ARG A 88 11.92 -8.09 -18.99
CA ARG A 88 13.00 -7.37 -19.70
C ARG A 88 14.06 -8.33 -20.25
N GLU A 89 14.46 -9.30 -19.44
CA GLU A 89 15.43 -10.32 -19.85
C GLU A 89 14.88 -11.18 -20.98
N ASN A 90 13.62 -11.63 -20.88
CA ASN A 90 12.96 -12.39 -21.93
C ASN A 90 12.86 -11.59 -23.23
N HIS A 91 12.48 -10.30 -23.15
CA HIS A 91 12.43 -9.43 -24.32
C HIS A 91 13.81 -9.25 -24.98
N ARG A 92 14.87 -9.08 -24.18
CA ARG A 92 16.26 -9.01 -24.69
C ARG A 92 16.64 -10.30 -25.41
N LEU A 93 16.39 -11.46 -24.78
CA LEU A 93 16.70 -12.77 -25.37
C LEU A 93 15.91 -13.03 -26.65
N GLN A 94 14.65 -12.60 -26.72
CA GLN A 94 13.84 -12.71 -27.94
C GLN A 94 14.45 -11.89 -29.08
N GLN A 95 14.92 -10.67 -28.81
CA GLN A 95 15.58 -9.84 -29.82
C GLN A 95 16.89 -10.46 -30.31
N GLU A 96 17.71 -10.98 -29.40
CA GLU A 96 18.96 -11.68 -29.74
C GLU A 96 18.67 -12.90 -30.63
N ASN A 97 17.67 -13.70 -30.28
CA ASN A 97 17.30 -14.90 -31.02
C ASN A 97 16.62 -14.61 -32.37
N SER A 98 15.85 -13.52 -32.48
CA SER A 98 15.24 -13.10 -33.76
C SER A 98 16.21 -12.42 -34.72
N SER A 99 17.39 -12.05 -34.23
CA SER A 99 18.44 -11.38 -35.01
C SER A 99 19.54 -12.34 -35.49
N LEU A 100 19.44 -13.63 -35.14
CA LEU A 100 20.29 -14.74 -35.61
C LEU A 100 19.57 -15.53 -36.71
#